data_AF-A0A1V6FVF0-F1
#
_entry.id   AF-A0A1V6FVF0-F1
#
_cell.length_a   1.000
_cell.length_b   1.000
_cell.length_c   1.000
_cell.angle_alpha   90.00
_cell.angle_beta   90.00
_cell.angle_gamma   90.00
#
_symmetry.space_group_name_H-M   'P 1'
#
loop_
_entity.id
_entity.type
_entity.pdbx_description
1 polymer ?
#
loop_
_entity_poly.entity_id
_entity_poly.type
_entity_poly.pdbx_seq_one_letter_code
_entity_poly.pdbx_strand_id
1 'polypeptide(L)'
;MKPEMRPTLHRWFGSLSLVALLGAAALLGACAGTATTRVTVTPPDQAPVCQPQAALKASVLWRTQWRADQKDVTDREAAAAQGIQRFFADGGCFTLATVARTQVGGSAFDVPAGSDRLVVLTVRELGPVVKLLSSAALVDGGTEVVVDVAVYRPGRREPQQQFSIHWQDGGPGVVKGVQTLPADLAAALKAGLGAH
;
A
#
# COMPACT_ATOMS: atom_id res chain seq x y z
N MET A 1 -96.73 7.21 4.99
CA MET A 1 -96.33 6.70 3.66
C MET A 1 -94.81 6.76 3.55
N LYS A 2 -94.26 5.70 2.96
CA LYS A 2 -92.88 5.19 2.93
C LYS A 2 -91.79 6.21 2.51
N PRO A 3 -90.62 6.25 3.17
CA PRO A 3 -89.38 6.68 2.54
C PRO A 3 -88.58 5.47 2.03
N GLU A 4 -88.08 5.60 0.81
CA GLU A 4 -87.31 4.61 0.06
C GLU A 4 -85.82 4.72 0.41
N MET A 5 -85.21 3.62 0.88
CA MET A 5 -83.81 3.55 1.28
C MET A 5 -83.04 2.72 0.24
N ARG A 6 -82.01 3.33 -0.37
CA ARG A 6 -81.09 2.65 -1.30
C ARG A 6 -80.07 1.77 -0.56
N PRO A 7 -79.55 0.71 -1.20
CA PRO A 7 -79.01 -0.44 -0.47
C PRO A 7 -77.47 -0.50 -0.43
N THR A 8 -77.01 -1.15 0.64
CA THR A 8 -75.95 -2.18 0.74
C THR A 8 -74.52 -1.92 0.22
N LEU A 9 -73.54 -2.28 1.08
CA LEU A 9 -72.66 -3.45 0.92
C LEU A 9 -71.74 -3.52 2.15
N HIS A 10 -72.14 -4.22 3.22
CA HIS A 10 -71.81 -5.62 3.51
C HIS A 10 -70.31 -5.95 3.43
N ARG A 11 -69.61 -5.77 4.56
CA ARG A 11 -68.28 -6.34 4.84
C ARG A 11 -68.46 -7.80 5.24
N TRP A 12 -67.95 -8.71 4.42
CA TRP A 12 -67.86 -10.14 4.73
C TRP A 12 -66.45 -10.50 5.16
N PHE A 13 -66.38 -11.30 6.22
CA PHE A 13 -65.20 -11.91 6.83
C PHE A 13 -64.49 -12.85 5.85
N GLY A 14 -63.18 -13.01 6.05
CA GLY A 14 -62.40 -14.04 5.36
C GLY A 14 -60.95 -14.06 5.83
N SER A 15 -60.71 -14.54 7.05
CA SER A 15 -59.40 -15.02 7.48
C SER A 15 -59.00 -16.21 6.60
N LEU A 16 -57.98 -16.08 5.74
CA LEU A 16 -57.22 -17.22 5.24
C LEU A 16 -55.88 -16.77 4.64
N SER A 17 -54.84 -17.48 5.05
CA SER A 17 -53.50 -17.55 4.44
C SER A 17 -52.48 -16.47 4.82
N LEU A 18 -52.08 -16.48 6.10
CA LEU A 18 -50.65 -16.53 6.44
C LEU A 18 -50.01 -17.65 5.58
N VAL A 19 -48.80 -17.43 5.04
CA VAL A 19 -48.06 -18.35 4.14
C VAL A 19 -48.44 -18.22 2.65
N ALA A 20 -48.03 -17.11 1.99
CA ALA A 20 -47.67 -17.08 0.56
C ALA A 20 -47.37 -15.65 0.03
N LEU A 21 -46.65 -14.81 0.77
CA LEU A 21 -45.97 -13.66 0.15
C LEU A 21 -44.46 -13.82 0.31
N LEU A 22 -43.94 -14.69 -0.55
CA LEU A 22 -42.80 -14.43 -1.43
C LEU A 22 -41.61 -13.70 -0.78
N GLY A 23 -40.67 -14.52 -0.30
CA GLY A 23 -39.30 -14.11 -0.07
C GLY A 23 -38.65 -13.61 -1.36
N ALA A 24 -38.31 -12.32 -1.37
CA ALA A 24 -37.45 -11.69 -2.37
C ALA A 24 -36.71 -10.51 -1.73
N ALA A 25 -36.00 -10.77 -0.63
CA ALA A 25 -35.13 -9.79 0.02
C ALA A 25 -33.78 -10.42 0.41
N ALA A 26 -33.28 -11.33 -0.42
CA ALA A 26 -31.95 -11.90 -0.29
C ALA A 26 -31.09 -11.44 -1.48
N LEU A 27 -29.91 -10.91 -1.15
CA LEU A 27 -28.74 -10.74 -2.02
C LEU A 27 -28.72 -9.50 -2.94
N LEU A 28 -28.62 -8.32 -2.33
CA LEU A 28 -27.86 -7.21 -2.90
C LEU A 28 -26.67 -6.88 -1.99
N GLY A 29 -25.85 -7.90 -1.71
CA GLY A 29 -24.48 -7.71 -1.23
C GLY A 29 -23.59 -7.45 -2.45
N ALA A 30 -23.65 -6.24 -2.99
CA ALA A 30 -22.69 -5.82 -4.01
C ALA A 30 -21.29 -5.96 -3.41
N CYS A 31 -20.43 -6.75 -4.07
CA CYS A 31 -19.01 -6.77 -3.80
C CYS A 31 -18.48 -5.36 -4.06
N ALA A 32 -18.45 -4.51 -3.03
CA ALA A 32 -17.71 -3.28 -3.07
C ALA A 32 -16.27 -3.66 -3.45
N GLY A 33 -15.77 -3.11 -4.56
CA GLY A 33 -14.40 -3.34 -5.01
C GLY A 33 -13.46 -3.05 -3.86
N THR A 34 -12.95 -4.08 -3.22
CA THR A 34 -12.04 -3.93 -2.10
C THR A 34 -10.73 -3.41 -2.68
N ALA A 35 -10.32 -2.21 -2.25
CA ALA A 35 -8.96 -1.77 -2.46
C ALA A 35 -8.04 -2.87 -1.93
N THR A 36 -7.19 -3.42 -2.80
CA THR A 36 -6.31 -4.53 -2.42
C THR A 36 -4.90 -4.00 -2.38
N THR A 37 -4.35 -3.90 -1.17
CA THR A 37 -2.92 -3.71 -1.00
C THR A 37 -2.23 -5.05 -1.26
N ARG A 38 -1.26 -5.07 -2.18
CA ARG A 38 -0.44 -6.24 -2.48
C ARG A 38 1.02 -5.89 -2.25
N VAL A 39 1.73 -6.82 -1.61
CA VAL A 39 3.17 -6.71 -1.37
C VAL A 39 3.83 -7.98 -1.88
N THR A 40 4.88 -7.82 -2.68
CA THR A 40 5.71 -8.91 -3.18
C THR A 40 7.15 -8.58 -2.88
N VAL A 41 7.84 -9.52 -2.25
CA VAL A 41 9.29 -9.44 -1.98
C VAL A 41 9.98 -10.45 -2.88
N THR A 42 11.06 -10.05 -3.55
CA THR A 42 11.79 -10.93 -4.49
C THR A 42 13.30 -10.87 -4.24
N PRO A 43 13.96 -11.99 -3.90
CA PRO A 43 13.37 -13.32 -3.68
C PRO A 43 12.42 -13.32 -2.47
N PRO A 44 11.46 -14.28 -2.38
CA PRO A 44 10.57 -14.38 -1.22
C PRO A 44 11.33 -14.79 0.06
N ASP A 45 10.63 -14.82 1.19
CA ASP A 45 11.11 -15.33 2.50
C ASP A 45 12.42 -14.71 3.00
N GLN A 46 12.59 -13.43 2.72
CA GLN A 46 13.69 -12.64 3.25
C GLN A 46 13.58 -12.49 4.78
N ALA A 47 14.71 -12.61 5.48
CA ALA A 47 14.74 -12.30 6.90
C ALA A 47 14.35 -10.82 7.14
N PRO A 48 13.61 -10.50 8.22
CA PRO A 48 13.27 -9.13 8.56
C PRO A 48 14.52 -8.25 8.69
N VAL A 49 14.50 -7.12 8.00
CA VAL A 49 15.57 -6.11 8.08
C VAL A 49 15.40 -5.29 9.35
N CYS A 50 14.14 -4.96 9.68
CA CYS A 50 13.81 -4.26 10.91
C CYS A 50 13.97 -5.17 12.13
N GLN A 51 14.69 -4.67 13.13
CA GLN A 51 15.01 -5.36 14.38
C GLN A 51 14.89 -4.37 15.55
N PRO A 52 13.68 -3.89 15.88
CA PRO A 52 13.51 -2.81 16.87
C PRO A 52 13.90 -3.22 18.30
N GLN A 53 13.86 -4.52 18.62
CA GLN A 53 14.29 -5.06 19.92
C GLN A 53 15.82 -5.24 20.02
N ALA A 54 16.54 -5.22 18.90
CA ALA A 54 17.99 -5.28 18.91
C ALA A 54 18.55 -3.87 19.03
N ALA A 55 19.53 -3.65 19.92
CA ALA A 55 20.20 -2.37 20.13
C ALA A 55 21.16 -2.01 18.97
N LEU A 56 20.65 -2.03 17.74
CA LEU A 56 21.41 -1.80 16.51
C LEU A 56 21.34 -0.35 16.07
N LYS A 57 22.50 0.18 15.63
CA LYS A 57 22.63 1.46 14.95
C LYS A 57 22.71 1.22 13.44
N ALA A 58 21.73 1.71 12.71
CA ALA A 58 21.68 1.61 11.26
C ALA A 58 22.06 2.93 10.60
N SER A 59 22.90 2.86 9.58
CA SER A 59 22.96 3.89 8.55
C SER A 59 22.03 3.49 7.41
N VAL A 60 21.22 4.42 6.92
CA VAL A 60 20.31 4.22 5.80
C VAL A 60 20.71 5.18 4.70
N LEU A 61 21.15 4.63 3.58
CA LEU A 61 21.39 5.40 2.37
C LEU A 61 20.25 5.17 1.40
N TRP A 62 19.73 6.24 0.80
CA TRP A 62 18.70 6.11 -0.21
C TRP A 62 19.03 6.89 -1.47
N ARG A 63 18.56 6.37 -2.60
CA ARG A 63 18.70 6.97 -3.92
C ARG A 63 17.52 6.61 -4.80
N THR A 64 17.48 7.20 -5.98
CA THR A 64 16.48 6.93 -7.01
C THR A 64 17.13 6.33 -8.24
N GLN A 65 16.39 5.46 -8.92
CA GLN A 65 16.73 4.94 -10.24
C GLN A 65 15.45 4.88 -11.07
N TRP A 66 14.99 6.06 -11.45
CA TRP A 66 13.76 6.22 -12.22
C TRP A 66 13.89 5.61 -13.62
N ARG A 67 12.76 5.11 -14.15
CA ARG A 67 12.64 4.86 -15.57
C ARG A 67 12.77 6.15 -16.38
N ALA A 68 13.14 6.01 -17.66
CA ALA A 68 13.44 7.15 -18.53
C ALA A 68 12.26 8.14 -18.71
N ASP A 69 11.03 7.65 -18.66
CA ASP A 69 9.80 8.43 -18.84
C ASP A 69 9.12 8.82 -17.51
N GLN A 70 9.85 8.75 -16.39
CA GLN A 70 9.34 9.15 -15.09
C GLN A 70 8.96 10.64 -15.10
N LYS A 71 7.67 10.93 -14.93
CA LYS A 71 7.15 12.30 -14.79
C LYS A 71 7.34 12.81 -13.37
N ASP A 72 7.30 14.12 -13.19
CA ASP A 72 7.27 14.78 -11.87
C ASP A 72 8.42 14.33 -10.94
N VAL A 73 9.62 14.14 -11.50
CA VAL A 73 10.77 13.57 -10.81
C VAL A 73 11.06 14.30 -9.49
N THR A 74 11.07 15.63 -9.51
CA THR A 74 11.36 16.44 -8.31
C THR A 74 10.36 16.19 -7.18
N ASP A 75 9.06 16.15 -7.48
CA ASP A 75 8.02 15.91 -6.48
C ASP A 75 8.08 14.49 -5.93
N ARG A 76 8.42 13.51 -6.78
CA ARG A 76 8.61 12.11 -6.36
C ARG A 76 9.83 11.91 -5.49
N GLU A 77 10.92 12.63 -5.78
CA GLU A 77 12.10 12.62 -4.92
C GLU A 77 11.82 13.25 -3.56
N ALA A 78 11.07 14.35 -3.52
CA ALA A 78 10.63 14.95 -2.26
C ALA A 78 9.71 14.00 -1.48
N ALA A 79 8.76 13.35 -2.15
CA ALA A 79 7.89 12.35 -1.52
C ALA A 79 8.68 11.13 -1.00
N ALA A 80 9.68 10.67 -1.77
CA ALA A 80 10.54 9.57 -1.36
C ALA A 80 11.37 9.92 -0.13
N ALA A 81 12.00 11.09 -0.13
CA ALA A 81 12.76 11.60 1.01
C ALA A 81 11.90 11.64 2.28
N GLN A 82 10.71 12.22 2.17
CA GLN A 82 9.77 12.35 3.29
C GLN A 82 9.28 11.00 3.80
N GLY A 83 8.92 10.07 2.92
CA GLY A 83 8.43 8.74 3.29
C GLY A 83 9.50 7.90 4.00
N ILE A 84 10.72 7.89 3.45
CA ILE A 84 11.87 7.17 4.04
C ILE A 84 12.24 7.78 5.39
N GLN A 85 12.34 9.11 5.47
CA GLN A 85 12.73 9.79 6.70
C GLN A 85 11.72 9.53 7.82
N ARG A 86 10.41 9.61 7.54
CA ARG A 86 9.36 9.31 8.53
C ARG A 86 9.44 7.86 9.01
N PHE A 87 9.50 6.90 8.08
CA PHE A 87 9.55 5.48 8.41
C PHE A 87 10.68 5.14 9.39
N PHE A 88 11.88 5.67 9.19
CA PHE A 88 13.02 5.42 10.09
C PHE A 88 13.05 6.32 11.33
N ALA A 89 12.38 7.49 11.31
CA ALA A 89 12.28 8.37 12.48
C ALA A 89 11.29 7.83 13.53
N ASP A 90 10.27 7.08 13.12
CA ASP A 90 9.23 6.55 14.01
C ASP A 90 9.74 5.43 14.96
N GLY A 91 11.03 5.04 14.87
CA GLY A 91 11.69 4.12 15.80
C GLY A 91 11.27 2.64 15.67
N GLY A 92 10.32 2.32 14.79
CA GLY A 92 9.77 0.96 14.63
C GLY A 92 10.67 -0.03 13.90
N CYS A 93 11.81 0.41 13.33
CA CYS A 93 12.70 -0.46 12.56
C CYS A 93 14.05 -0.73 13.23
N PHE A 94 14.72 0.30 13.75
CA PHE A 94 16.01 0.20 14.46
C PHE A 94 15.97 1.15 15.67
N THR A 95 16.74 0.84 16.73
CA THR A 95 16.87 1.73 17.90
C THR A 95 17.43 3.10 17.51
N LEU A 96 18.37 3.13 16.56
CA LEU A 96 18.89 4.36 15.98
C LEU A 96 19.10 4.18 14.48
N ALA A 97 18.54 5.09 13.69
CA ALA A 97 18.74 5.13 12.25
C ALA A 97 19.17 6.54 11.81
N THR A 98 20.25 6.63 11.03
CA THR A 98 20.63 7.87 10.34
C THR A 98 20.33 7.72 8.86
N VAL A 99 19.50 8.61 8.31
CA VAL A 99 19.07 8.56 6.90
C VAL A 99 19.82 9.63 6.11
N ALA A 100 20.41 9.27 4.97
CA ALA A 100 21.05 10.20 4.05
C ALA A 100 20.78 9.86 2.58
N ARG A 101 20.68 10.89 1.73
CA ARG A 101 20.56 10.72 0.27
C ARG A 101 21.93 10.43 -0.33
N THR A 102 21.99 9.56 -1.32
CA THR A 102 23.19 9.28 -2.12
C THR A 102 22.85 9.23 -3.63
N GLN A 103 23.87 9.20 -4.48
CA GLN A 103 23.73 9.14 -5.94
C GLN A 103 24.01 7.72 -6.48
N VAL A 104 23.56 7.45 -7.71
CA VAL A 104 23.92 6.22 -8.43
C VAL A 104 25.40 6.28 -8.80
N GLY A 105 26.15 5.20 -8.55
CA GLY A 105 27.58 5.10 -8.90
C GLY A 105 28.57 5.41 -7.77
N GLY A 106 28.10 5.60 -6.53
CA GLY A 106 28.98 5.58 -5.35
C GLY A 106 29.72 4.23 -5.21
N SER A 107 30.92 4.25 -4.62
CA SER A 107 31.73 3.06 -4.33
C SER A 107 30.97 2.02 -3.52
N ALA A 108 31.53 0.79 -3.45
CA ALA A 108 31.07 -0.24 -2.53
C ALA A 108 30.66 0.38 -1.19
N PHE A 109 29.41 0.11 -0.79
CA PHE A 109 28.77 0.77 0.33
C PHE A 109 29.40 0.29 1.64
N ASP A 110 30.43 1.01 2.09
CA ASP A 110 31.07 0.74 3.37
C ASP A 110 30.13 1.16 4.50
N VAL A 111 29.97 0.28 5.48
CA VAL A 111 29.20 0.60 6.69
C VAL A 111 29.91 1.73 7.45
N PRO A 112 29.25 2.88 7.71
CA PRO A 112 29.88 3.98 8.43
C PRO A 112 30.39 3.55 9.80
N ALA A 113 31.52 4.11 10.22
CA ALA A 113 32.10 3.83 11.53
C ALA A 113 31.06 4.09 12.64
N GLY A 114 30.91 3.11 13.54
CA GLY A 114 29.91 3.17 14.62
C GLY A 114 28.49 2.73 14.24
N SER A 115 28.25 2.30 13.00
CA SER A 115 27.02 1.61 12.59
C SER A 115 27.20 0.09 12.57
N ASP A 116 26.18 -0.64 12.99
CA ASP A 116 26.14 -2.11 12.96
C ASP A 116 25.63 -2.66 11.62
N ARG A 117 24.95 -1.80 10.87
CA ARG A 117 24.31 -2.09 9.58
C ARG A 117 24.34 -0.87 8.67
N LEU A 118 24.41 -1.15 7.37
CA LEU A 118 24.05 -0.20 6.34
C LEU A 118 22.91 -0.80 5.51
N VAL A 119 21.80 -0.06 5.42
CA VAL A 119 20.67 -0.38 4.54
C VAL A 119 20.70 0.60 3.37
N VAL A 120 20.76 0.08 2.16
CA VAL A 120 20.70 0.87 0.93
C VAL A 120 19.35 0.66 0.27
N LEU A 121 18.62 1.75 0.06
CA LEU A 121 17.32 1.77 -0.61
C LEU A 121 17.46 2.45 -1.98
N THR A 122 17.06 1.75 -3.05
CA THR A 122 16.98 2.33 -4.39
C THR A 122 15.52 2.36 -4.81
N VAL A 123 14.90 3.54 -4.83
CA VAL A 123 13.53 3.72 -5.27
C VAL A 123 13.51 3.74 -6.80
N ARG A 124 12.87 2.74 -7.41
CA ARG A 124 12.71 2.63 -8.86
C ARG A 124 11.38 3.19 -9.34
N GLU A 125 10.34 3.04 -8.52
CA GLU A 125 8.99 3.50 -8.80
C GLU A 125 8.36 4.06 -7.54
N LEU A 126 7.68 5.20 -7.69
CA LEU A 126 6.86 5.82 -6.65
C LEU A 126 5.81 6.68 -7.33
N GLY A 127 4.57 6.19 -7.41
CA GLY A 127 3.60 6.94 -8.18
C GLY A 127 2.23 6.38 -8.33
N PRO A 128 1.26 7.23 -8.72
CA PRO A 128 -0.02 6.74 -9.19
C PRO A 128 0.17 5.90 -10.46
N VAL A 129 -0.54 4.79 -10.53
CA VAL A 129 -0.66 3.95 -11.72
C VAL A 129 -2.11 3.94 -12.17
N VAL A 130 -2.32 4.02 -13.48
CA VAL A 130 -3.65 3.93 -14.10
C VAL A 130 -3.60 2.82 -15.12
N LYS A 131 -4.40 1.77 -14.89
CA LYS A 131 -4.58 0.67 -15.84
C LYS A 131 -5.94 0.83 -16.50
N LEU A 132 -5.94 0.98 -17.82
CA LEU A 132 -7.16 0.96 -18.63
C LEU A 132 -7.44 -0.50 -18.98
N LEU A 133 -8.43 -1.10 -18.33
CA LEU A 133 -8.84 -2.47 -18.65
C LEU A 133 -9.94 -2.46 -19.72
N SER A 134 -9.86 -3.43 -20.64
CA SER A 134 -10.60 -3.49 -21.90
C SER A 134 -12.11 -3.80 -21.79
N SER A 135 -12.67 -3.87 -20.58
CA SER A 135 -14.06 -4.29 -20.37
C SER A 135 -14.78 -3.34 -19.40
N ALA A 136 -15.67 -2.52 -19.97
CA ALA A 136 -16.68 -1.69 -19.32
C ALA A 136 -16.20 -0.82 -18.12
N ALA A 137 -15.67 0.37 -18.42
CA ALA A 137 -15.67 1.55 -17.55
C ALA A 137 -15.05 1.43 -16.13
N LEU A 138 -14.07 0.55 -15.93
CA LEU A 138 -13.24 0.59 -14.73
C LEU A 138 -11.89 1.23 -15.03
N VAL A 139 -11.66 2.40 -14.46
CA VAL A 139 -10.31 2.94 -14.28
C VAL A 139 -9.76 2.29 -13.02
N ASP A 140 -8.83 1.36 -13.18
CA ASP A 140 -8.07 0.82 -12.05
C ASP A 140 -6.94 1.81 -11.76
N GLY A 141 -7.13 2.60 -10.71
CA GLY A 141 -6.10 3.48 -10.21
C GLY A 141 -5.55 2.97 -8.87
N GLY A 142 -4.40 3.52 -8.48
CA GLY A 142 -3.72 3.16 -7.26
C GLY A 142 -2.33 3.78 -7.21
N THR A 143 -1.55 3.39 -6.21
CA THR A 143 -0.12 3.72 -6.13
C THR A 143 0.70 2.46 -6.33
N GLU A 144 1.80 2.58 -7.08
CA GLU A 144 2.85 1.58 -7.16
C GLU A 144 4.13 2.12 -6.56
N VAL A 145 4.79 1.25 -5.78
CA VAL A 145 6.08 1.51 -5.15
C VAL A 145 6.99 0.33 -5.42
N VAL A 146 8.17 0.59 -5.97
CA VAL A 146 9.22 -0.42 -6.18
C VAL A 146 10.51 0.07 -5.56
N VAL A 147 11.04 -0.69 -4.61
CA VAL A 147 12.27 -0.37 -3.88
C VAL A 147 13.20 -1.57 -3.88
N ASP A 148 14.43 -1.40 -4.35
CA ASP A 148 15.49 -2.37 -4.12
C ASP A 148 16.16 -2.11 -2.78
N VAL A 149 16.42 -3.18 -2.05
CA VAL A 149 17.02 -3.18 -0.72
C VAL A 149 18.31 -3.97 -0.77
N ALA A 150 19.37 -3.41 -0.22
CA ALA A 150 20.62 -4.12 0.04
C ALA A 150 21.09 -3.84 1.46
N VAL A 151 21.47 -4.88 2.20
CA VAL A 151 21.90 -4.77 3.60
C VAL A 151 23.35 -5.22 3.72
N TYR A 152 24.18 -4.41 4.37
CA TYR A 152 25.61 -4.65 4.55
C TYR A 152 25.99 -4.74 6.04
N ARG A 153 27.08 -5.45 6.31
CA ARG A 153 27.70 -5.58 7.64
C ARG A 153 29.09 -4.94 7.64
N PRO A 154 29.57 -4.44 8.80
CA PRO A 154 30.93 -3.93 8.92
C PRO A 154 31.98 -4.91 8.38
N GLY A 155 32.96 -4.38 7.63
CA GLY A 155 34.05 -5.17 7.06
C GLY A 155 33.67 -6.09 5.89
N ARG A 156 32.44 -5.98 5.35
CA ARG A 156 31.99 -6.71 4.15
C ARG A 156 31.60 -5.72 3.06
N ARG A 157 32.07 -6.00 1.82
CA ARG A 157 31.72 -5.20 0.63
C ARG A 157 30.56 -5.76 -0.18
N GLU A 158 30.24 -7.04 0.01
CA GLU A 158 29.07 -7.68 -0.60
C GLU A 158 27.87 -7.55 0.33
N PRO A 159 26.66 -7.34 -0.23
CA PRO A 159 25.45 -7.29 0.58
C PRO A 159 25.22 -8.65 1.23
N GLN A 160 24.92 -8.65 2.53
CA GLN A 160 24.44 -9.82 3.23
C GLN A 160 23.09 -10.28 2.68
N GLN A 161 22.24 -9.32 2.30
CA GLN A 161 20.88 -9.56 1.86
C GLN A 161 20.56 -8.54 0.76
N GLN A 162 19.93 -9.00 -0.32
CA GLN A 162 19.51 -8.16 -1.42
C GLN A 162 18.17 -8.66 -1.97
N PHE A 163 17.20 -7.75 -2.11
CA PHE A 163 15.87 -8.07 -2.59
C PHE A 163 15.16 -6.82 -3.12
N SER A 164 14.06 -7.03 -3.84
CA SER A 164 13.15 -5.98 -4.26
C SER A 164 11.83 -6.08 -3.50
N ILE A 165 11.29 -4.93 -3.09
CA ILE A 165 9.92 -4.76 -2.61
C ILE A 165 9.12 -4.19 -3.77
N HIS A 166 8.02 -4.84 -4.12
CA HIS A 166 7.00 -4.33 -5.02
C HIS A 166 5.70 -4.25 -4.25
N TRP A 167 5.20 -3.03 -4.08
CA TRP A 167 3.99 -2.73 -3.33
C TRP A 167 3.01 -1.99 -4.23
N GLN A 168 1.76 -2.42 -4.19
CA GLN A 168 0.66 -1.80 -4.94
C GLN A 168 -0.52 -1.61 -4.01
N ASP A 169 -1.18 -0.47 -4.10
CA ASP A 169 -2.41 -0.22 -3.35
C ASP A 169 -3.40 0.58 -4.18
N GLY A 170 -4.54 -0.06 -4.46
CA GLY A 170 -5.57 0.48 -5.31
C GLY A 170 -6.58 -0.58 -5.73
N GLY A 171 -7.31 -0.29 -6.80
CA GLY A 171 -8.33 -1.16 -7.35
C GLY A 171 -9.36 -0.40 -8.19
N PRO A 172 -10.43 -1.10 -8.58
CA PRO A 172 -11.58 -0.52 -9.27
C PRO A 172 -12.02 0.85 -8.75
N GLY A 173 -11.90 1.89 -9.56
CA GLY A 173 -12.42 3.23 -9.24
C GLY A 173 -11.61 4.01 -8.20
N VAL A 174 -10.44 3.53 -7.77
CA VAL A 174 -9.57 4.25 -6.83
C VAL A 174 -8.76 5.31 -7.57
N VAL A 175 -8.84 6.57 -7.14
CA VAL A 175 -7.96 7.65 -7.61
C VAL A 175 -7.13 8.14 -6.43
N LYS A 176 -5.83 7.81 -6.44
CA LYS A 176 -4.87 8.33 -5.46
C LYS A 176 -4.10 9.52 -6.02
N GLY A 177 -4.02 10.58 -5.23
CA GLY A 177 -3.22 11.77 -5.56
C GLY A 177 -1.78 11.64 -5.08
N VAL A 178 -0.90 12.51 -5.59
CA VAL A 178 0.53 12.50 -5.23
C VAL A 178 0.82 12.78 -3.75
N GLN A 179 -0.15 13.33 -3.03
CA GLN A 179 -0.03 13.65 -1.60
C GLN A 179 0.08 12.41 -0.70
N THR A 180 -0.37 11.25 -1.18
CA THR A 180 -0.28 9.99 -0.42
C THR A 180 1.06 9.29 -0.61
N LEU A 181 1.86 9.68 -1.60
CA LEU A 181 3.11 8.98 -1.95
C LEU A 181 4.09 8.81 -0.79
N PRO A 182 4.31 9.79 0.11
CA PRO A 182 5.17 9.58 1.28
C PRO A 182 4.64 8.47 2.21
N ALA A 183 3.32 8.42 2.42
CA ALA A 183 2.69 7.41 3.26
C ALA A 183 2.66 6.04 2.58
N ASP A 184 2.38 5.99 1.27
CA ASP A 184 2.42 4.78 0.46
C ASP A 184 3.84 4.17 0.48
N LEU A 185 4.89 4.99 0.35
CA LEU A 185 6.28 4.53 0.47
C LEU A 185 6.60 4.01 1.87
N ALA A 186 6.19 4.72 2.93
CA ALA A 186 6.40 4.26 4.29
C ALA A 186 5.67 2.93 4.56
N ALA A 187 4.45 2.74 4.03
CA ALA A 187 3.70 1.49 4.11
C ALA A 187 4.40 0.35 3.35
N ALA A 188 4.94 0.64 2.16
CA ALA A 188 5.74 -0.33 1.40
C ALA A 188 6.99 -0.76 2.17
N LEU A 189 7.72 0.18 2.78
CA LEU A 189 8.89 -0.11 3.62
C LEU A 189 8.50 -0.91 4.87
N LYS A 190 7.39 -0.54 5.54
CA LYS A 190 6.88 -1.27 6.70
C LYS A 190 6.63 -2.74 6.36
N ALA A 191 5.89 -2.98 5.29
CA ALA A 191 5.55 -4.33 4.86
C ALA A 191 6.76 -5.13 4.35
N GLY A 192 7.63 -4.49 3.56
CA GLY A 192 8.75 -5.19 2.90
C GLY A 192 9.99 -5.37 3.77
N LEU A 193 10.21 -4.52 4.79
CA LEU A 193 11.33 -4.64 5.73
C LEU A 193 10.98 -5.42 7.00
N GLY A 194 9.71 -5.78 7.18
CA GLY A 194 9.23 -6.56 8.33
C GLY A 194 9.11 -5.74 9.63
N ALA A 195 8.70 -4.47 9.55
CA ALA A 195 8.39 -3.67 10.74
C ALA A 195 6.96 -3.93 11.21
N HIS A 196 6.77 -4.18 12.51
CA HIS A 196 5.48 -4.46 13.12
C HIS A 196 5.12 -3.41 14.16
#